data_AF-A0A382C5M1-F1
#
_entry.id   AF-A0A382C5M1-F1
#
_cell.length_a   1.000
_cell.length_b   1.000
_cell.length_c   1.000
_cell.angle_alpha   90.00
_cell.angle_beta   90.00
_cell.angle_gamma   90.00
#
_symmetry.space_group_name_H-M   'P 1'
#
loop_
_entity.id
_entity.type
_entity.pdbx_description
1 polymer ?
#
loop_
_entity_poly.entity_id
_entity_poly.type
_entity_poly.pdbx_seq_one_letter_code
_entity_poly.pdbx_strand_id
1 'polypeptide(L)'
;MKGIPNEEQLLENLKQKTMIVTFDKLNGDERIMTCTKNFDIIPEENRPKTDKKPAEGNITVWDLTAKGWRSFKYNRIKKVEILQQR
;
A
#
# COMPACT_ATOMS: atom_id res chain seq x y z
N MET A 1 6.19 17.66 -4.14
CA MET A 1 5.58 16.37 -4.54
C MET A 1 4.26 16.66 -5.24
N LYS A 2 4.22 16.70 -6.58
CA LYS A 2 2.94 16.79 -7.30
C LYS A 2 2.44 15.37 -7.55
N GLY A 3 1.23 15.04 -7.11
CA GLY A 3 0.55 13.78 -7.44
C GLY A 3 0.60 12.65 -6.40
N ILE A 4 1.30 12.81 -5.27
CA ILE A 4 1.19 11.84 -4.16
C ILE A 4 0.11 12.34 -3.20
N PRO A 5 -0.97 11.57 -2.96
CA PRO A 5 -1.99 11.94 -1.98
C PRO A 5 -1.38 11.99 -0.57
N ASN A 6 -1.96 12.78 0.33
CA ASN A 6 -1.52 12.77 1.74
C ASN A 6 -1.74 11.36 2.36
N GLU A 7 -1.12 11.10 3.52
CA GLU A 7 -1.15 9.76 4.12
C GLU A 7 -2.57 9.24 4.37
N GLU A 8 -3.47 10.10 4.86
CA GLU A 8 -4.88 9.77 5.09
C GLU A 8 -5.62 9.42 3.79
N GLN A 9 -5.46 10.24 2.76
CA GLN A 9 -6.04 10.01 1.44
C GLN A 9 -5.48 8.75 0.76
N LEU A 10 -4.18 8.47 0.95
CA LEU A 10 -3.57 7.24 0.45
C LEU A 10 -4.20 6.02 1.13
N LEU A 11 -4.34 6.06 2.46
CA LEU A 11 -4.95 5.00 3.24
C LEU A 11 -6.39 4.74 2.82
N GLU A 12 -7.18 5.81 2.60
CA GLU A 12 -8.56 5.67 2.16
C GLU A 12 -8.65 5.11 0.75
N ASN A 13 -7.81 5.57 -0.18
CA ASN A 13 -7.75 5.00 -1.52
C ASN A 13 -7.37 3.51 -1.50
N LEU A 14 -6.41 3.10 -0.66
CA LEU A 14 -6.00 1.71 -0.54
C LEU A 14 -7.11 0.79 -0.02
N LYS A 15 -8.00 1.29 0.86
CA LYS A 15 -9.15 0.50 1.35
C LYS A 15 -10.18 0.22 0.26
N GLN A 16 -10.26 1.09 -0.75
CA GLN A 16 -11.27 0.99 -1.80
C GLN A 16 -10.71 0.41 -3.11
N LYS A 17 -9.43 0.65 -3.40
CA LYS A 17 -8.83 0.44 -4.73
C LYS A 17 -7.58 -0.41 -4.65
N THR A 18 -7.22 -0.99 -5.80
CA THR A 18 -5.86 -1.50 -6.05
C THR A 18 -5.00 -0.37 -6.61
N MET A 19 -3.76 -0.28 -6.13
CA MET A 19 -2.84 0.80 -6.50
C MET A 19 -1.46 0.23 -6.81
N ILE A 20 -0.70 0.95 -7.63
CA ILE A 20 0.72 0.71 -7.84
C ILE A 20 1.47 1.83 -7.11
N VAL A 21 2.32 1.44 -6.14
CA VAL A 21 3.13 2.35 -5.34
C VAL A 21 4.60 2.12 -5.67
N THR A 22 5.29 3.20 -6.04
CA THR A 22 6.74 3.22 -6.24
C THR A 22 7.40 3.91 -5.06
N PHE A 23 8.38 3.28 -4.41
CA PHE A 23 9.04 3.81 -3.22
C PHE A 23 10.51 3.35 -3.11
N ASP A 24 11.33 4.13 -2.41
CA ASP A 24 12.71 3.74 -2.10
C ASP A 24 12.73 2.73 -0.93
N LYS A 25 13.40 1.59 -1.09
CA LYS A 25 13.76 0.70 0.02
C LYS A 25 14.79 1.37 0.93
N LEU A 26 15.03 0.80 2.12
CA LEU A 26 16.02 1.33 3.07
C LEU A 26 17.44 1.37 2.51
N ASN A 27 17.78 0.43 1.63
CA ASN A 27 19.09 0.36 0.97
C ASN A 27 19.24 1.32 -0.22
N GLY A 28 18.19 2.08 -0.57
CA GLY A 28 18.22 3.07 -1.65
C GLY A 28 17.64 2.58 -2.98
N ASP A 29 17.49 1.27 -3.22
CA ASP A 29 16.89 0.83 -4.48
C ASP A 29 15.38 1.10 -4.52
N GLU A 30 14.88 1.35 -5.71
CA GLU A 30 13.45 1.52 -5.96
C GLU A 30 12.71 0.18 -5.93
N ARG A 31 11.47 0.19 -5.43
CA ARG A 31 10.53 -0.91 -5.58
C ARG A 31 9.19 -0.39 -6.08
N ILE A 32 8.67 -1.07 -7.09
CA ILE A 32 7.30 -0.92 -7.58
C ILE A 32 6.46 -2.05 -6.99
N MET A 33 5.34 -1.72 -6.37
CA MET A 33 4.47 -2.68 -5.68
C MET A 33 3.01 -2.47 -6.05
N THR A 34 2.34 -3.53 -6.49
CA THR A 34 0.89 -3.55 -6.71
C THR A 34 0.21 -4.03 -5.43
N CYS A 35 -0.57 -3.16 -4.78
CA CYS A 35 -1.09 -3.43 -3.44
C CYS A 35 -2.48 -2.85 -3.17
N THR A 36 -3.08 -3.32 -2.07
CA THR A 36 -4.39 -2.87 -1.59
C THR A 36 -4.56 -3.07 -0.07
N LYS A 37 -5.55 -2.41 0.51
CA LYS A 37 -6.16 -2.69 1.83
C LYS A 37 -7.62 -3.12 1.72
N ASN A 38 -8.14 -3.28 0.51
CA ASN A 38 -9.52 -3.70 0.31
C ASN A 38 -9.69 -5.18 0.70
N PHE A 39 -10.47 -5.43 1.75
CA PHE A 39 -10.73 -6.80 2.25
C PHE A 39 -11.56 -7.66 1.30
N ASP A 40 -12.26 -7.07 0.33
CA ASP A 40 -12.96 -7.83 -0.71
C ASP A 40 -11.97 -8.45 -1.72
N ILE A 41 -10.75 -7.90 -1.82
CA ILE A 41 -9.68 -8.40 -2.69
C ILE A 41 -8.74 -9.35 -1.93
N ILE A 42 -8.57 -9.12 -0.63
CA ILE A 42 -7.65 -9.90 0.21
C ILE A 42 -8.32 -11.23 0.59
N PRO A 43 -7.66 -12.39 0.35
CA PRO A 43 -8.20 -13.69 0.75
C PRO A 43 -8.56 -13.72 2.23
N GLU A 44 -9.71 -14.30 2.57
CA GLU A 44 -10.29 -14.24 3.91
C GLU A 44 -9.34 -14.77 4.99
N GLU A 45 -8.64 -15.86 4.69
CA GLU A 45 -7.66 -16.49 5.57
C GLU A 45 -6.42 -15.61 5.84
N ASN A 46 -6.20 -14.60 4.98
CA ASN A 46 -5.10 -13.65 5.07
C ASN A 46 -5.52 -12.29 5.64
N ARG A 47 -6.81 -12.07 5.95
CA ARG A 47 -7.25 -10.80 6.55
C ARG A 47 -6.65 -10.63 7.95
N PRO A 48 -6.38 -9.38 8.38
CA PRO A 48 -5.82 -9.13 9.71
C PRO A 48 -6.80 -9.63 10.78
N LYS A 49 -6.29 -10.39 11.75
CA LYS A 49 -7.09 -10.86 12.90
C LYS A 49 -7.21 -9.84 14.03
N THR A 50 -6.46 -8.74 13.94
CA THR A 50 -6.35 -7.72 14.98
C THR A 50 -6.17 -6.34 14.35
N ASP A 51 -6.77 -5.32 14.94
CA ASP A 51 -6.66 -3.92 14.52
C ASP A 51 -5.42 -3.23 15.12
N LYS A 52 -4.27 -3.91 15.09
CA LYS A 52 -3.03 -3.32 15.62
C LYS A 52 -2.65 -2.12 14.76
N LYS A 53 -2.65 -0.93 15.37
CA LYS A 53 -2.21 0.29 14.69
C LYS A 53 -0.75 0.14 14.27
N PRO A 54 -0.42 0.33 12.97
CA PRO A 54 0.96 0.33 12.53
C PRO A 54 1.74 1.49 13.16
N ALA A 55 3.06 1.37 13.19
CA ALA A 55 3.94 2.47 13.61
C ALA A 55 3.71 3.69 12.69
N GLU A 56 3.87 4.89 13.25
CA GLU A 56 3.64 6.14 12.53
C GLU A 56 4.48 6.22 11.24
N GLY A 57 3.84 6.63 10.13
CA GLY A 57 4.45 6.71 8.81
C GLY A 57 4.70 5.38 8.10
N ASN A 58 4.44 4.22 8.74
CA ASN A 58 4.46 2.91 8.08
C ASN A 58 3.08 2.56 7.53
N ILE A 59 3.03 2.27 6.22
CA ILE A 59 1.83 1.84 5.52
C ILE A 59 1.94 0.34 5.25
N THR A 60 1.16 -0.45 5.99
CA THR A 60 1.05 -1.91 5.78
C THR A 60 -0.06 -2.23 4.80
N VAL A 61 0.22 -2.99 3.75
CA VAL A 61 -0.70 -3.31 2.65
C VAL A 61 -0.57 -4.78 2.26
N TRP A 62 -1.57 -5.31 1.58
CA TRP A 62 -1.48 -6.59 0.90
C TRP A 62 -0.83 -6.40 -0.47
N ASP A 63 0.29 -7.08 -0.72
CA ASP A 63 0.96 -7.12 -2.02
C ASP A 63 0.31 -8.22 -2.88
N LEU A 64 -0.29 -7.82 -4.00
CA LEU A 64 -1.04 -8.72 -4.88
C LEU A 64 -0.12 -9.63 -5.70
N THR A 65 1.13 -9.22 -5.93
CA THR A 65 2.12 -10.01 -6.65
C THR A 65 2.77 -11.03 -5.73
N ALA A 66 3.17 -10.61 -4.53
CA ALA A 66 3.78 -11.49 -3.53
C ALA A 66 2.75 -12.32 -2.73
N LYS A 67 1.45 -12.01 -2.86
CA LYS A 67 0.35 -12.60 -2.08
C LYS A 67 0.65 -12.61 -0.58
N GLY A 68 1.01 -11.44 -0.05
CA GLY A 68 1.43 -11.31 1.34
C GLY A 68 1.44 -9.89 1.86
N TRP A 69 1.34 -9.74 3.18
CA TRP A 69 1.45 -8.44 3.84
C TRP A 69 2.86 -7.87 3.73
N ARG A 70 2.97 -6.59 3.35
CA ARG A 70 4.22 -5.83 3.25
C ARG A 70 4.00 -4.42 3.79
N SER A 71 5.08 -3.75 4.17
CA SER A 71 5.02 -2.37 4.64
C SER A 71 6.05 -1.51 3.91
N PHE A 72 5.70 -0.25 3.71
CA PHE A 72 6.60 0.79 3.21
C PHE A 72 6.41 2.09 4.01
N LYS A 73 7.39 2.98 3.96
CA LYS A 73 7.30 4.28 4.63
C LYS A 73 6.67 5.31 3.71
N TYR A 74 5.68 6.04 4.20
CA TYR A 74 4.99 7.08 3.43
C TYR A 74 5.96 8.13 2.87
N ASN A 75 6.94 8.55 3.67
CA ASN A 75 7.94 9.54 3.26
C ASN A 75 8.94 9.06 2.18
N ARG A 76 8.93 7.77 1.82
CA ARG A 76 9.78 7.20 0.77
C ARG A 76 9.05 6.94 -0.54
N ILE A 77 7.76 7.30 -0.61
CA ILE A 77 6.97 7.17 -1.84
C ILE A 77 7.48 8.16 -2.90
N LYS A 78 7.66 7.66 -4.12
CA LYS A 78 7.99 8.44 -5.32
C LYS A 78 6.81 8.65 -6.23
N LYS A 79 5.94 7.63 -6.36
CA LYS A 79 4.80 7.64 -7.29
C LYS A 79 3.68 6.76 -6.77
N VAL A 80 2.43 7.19 -7.04
CA VAL A 80 1.22 6.45 -6.71
C VAL A 80 0.30 6.46 -7.94
N GLU A 81 -0.16 5.30 -8.36
CA GLU A 81 -1.06 5.13 -9.51
C GLU A 81 -2.26 4.28 -9.10
N ILE A 82 -3.46 4.69 -9.47
CA ILE A 82 -4.66 3.88 -9.28
C ILE A 82 -4.73 2.88 -10.43
N LEU A 83 -4.80 1.60 -10.11
CA LEU A 83 -5.06 0.58 -11.10
C LEU A 83 -6.55 0.62 -11.44
N GLN A 84 -6.91 1.30 -12.53
CA GLN A 84 -8.30 1.29 -13.01
C GLN A 84 -8.64 -0.11 -13.52
N GLN A 85 -9.66 -0.74 -12.94
CA GLN A 85 -10.29 -1.90 -13.56
C GLN A 85 -11.17 -1.37 -14.71
N ARG A 86 -10.91 -1.86 -15.92
CA ARG A 86 -11.73 -1.59 -17.11
C ARG A 86 -13.07 -2.30 -17.00
#